data_AF-A0A5C7M9W8-F1
#
_entry.id   AF-A0A5C7M9W8-F1
#
_cell.length_a   1.000
_cell.length_b   1.000
_cell.length_c   1.000
_cell.angle_alpha   90.00
_cell.angle_beta   90.00
_cell.angle_gamma   90.00
#
_symmetry.space_group_name_H-M   'P 1'
#
loop_
_entity.id
_entity.type
_entity.pdbx_description
1 polymer ?
#
loop_
_entity_poly.entity_id
_entity_poly.type
_entity_poly.pdbx_seq_one_letter_code
_entity_poly.pdbx_strand_id
1 'polypeptide(L)'
;MARATGASAQLLLKKESAYGTAPSGNYYRMPFIGCSLGLNQGLIDDPVIGRGRDPRTPFRDVKTVEGDATVPVDMRYLGLWLTALFGAPVSTDQTTHHQHVWKSGANTLPSYSIEIGHPNIPAYFLNKGVCGGTMALNFERSGAAQAVIGLTGQDEAKNSSSQGGTPVDLTYTRVSQFQGSIKRNGTAFSNVVSAALNFSNNLDPVNVIRSDGLIGGIDPTLSELTGSVTARFDSTQLYDDAVNDTELSLEFAYTISATSKLVILANNVRMPIVKQSVEGPAGIEATFDWRAAYDESDTYMLAVTLLNDLDGTQYT
;
A
#
# COMPACT_ATOMS: atom_id res chain seq x y z
N MET A 1 23.16 -22.94 -18.05
CA MET A 1 22.50 -21.62 -18.14
C MET A 1 21.91 -21.32 -16.77
N ALA A 2 22.30 -20.22 -16.13
CA ALA A 2 21.68 -19.80 -14.88
C ALA A 2 20.21 -19.39 -15.16
N ARG A 3 19.30 -19.79 -14.27
CA ARG A 3 17.88 -19.41 -14.32
C ARG A 3 17.59 -18.54 -13.11
N ALA A 4 16.90 -17.43 -13.30
CA ALA A 4 16.39 -16.65 -12.19
C ALA A 4 15.27 -17.42 -11.49
N THR A 5 15.21 -17.33 -10.18
CA THR A 5 14.14 -17.90 -9.36
C THR A 5 13.62 -16.81 -8.42
N GLY A 6 12.31 -16.82 -8.11
CA GLY A 6 11.72 -15.85 -7.19
C GLY A 6 12.38 -15.86 -5.80
N ALA A 7 12.82 -17.03 -5.33
CA ALA A 7 13.54 -17.17 -4.06
C ALA A 7 14.90 -16.44 -4.01
N SER A 8 15.48 -16.14 -5.18
CA SER A 8 16.73 -15.38 -5.29
C SER A 8 16.54 -13.91 -5.62
N ALA A 9 15.30 -13.49 -5.90
CA ALA A 9 15.00 -12.11 -6.25
C ALA A 9 15.19 -11.20 -5.04
N GLN A 10 15.61 -9.96 -5.29
CA GLN A 10 15.76 -8.93 -4.27
C GLN A 10 14.92 -7.72 -4.62
N LEU A 11 14.32 -7.12 -3.59
CA LEU A 11 13.62 -5.84 -3.68
C LEU A 11 14.36 -4.84 -2.80
N LEU A 12 14.88 -3.77 -3.40
CA LEU A 12 15.57 -2.71 -2.68
C LEU A 12 14.78 -1.41 -2.82
N LEU A 13 14.66 -0.65 -1.74
CA LEU A 13 13.87 0.58 -1.70
C LEU A 13 14.66 1.71 -1.06
N LYS A 14 14.59 2.90 -1.67
CA LYS A 14 15.15 4.12 -1.09
C LYS A 14 14.38 5.36 -1.54
N LYS A 15 14.17 6.30 -0.61
CA LYS A 15 13.52 7.58 -0.88
C LYS A 15 14.38 8.46 -1.79
N GLU A 16 13.76 9.10 -2.77
CA GLU A 16 14.41 10.06 -3.66
C GLU A 16 14.48 11.45 -3.00
N SER A 17 15.57 12.18 -3.22
CA SER A 17 15.66 13.59 -2.83
C SER A 17 14.98 14.53 -3.82
N ALA A 18 14.85 14.08 -5.08
CA ALA A 18 14.13 14.76 -6.14
C ALA A 18 13.44 13.71 -7.02
N TYR A 19 12.20 13.99 -7.41
CA TYR A 19 11.38 13.09 -8.20
C TYR A 19 12.09 12.61 -9.49
N GLY A 20 12.09 11.31 -9.72
CA GLY A 20 12.67 10.68 -10.91
C GLY A 20 14.19 10.55 -10.87
N THR A 21 14.84 10.98 -9.78
CA THR A 21 16.30 10.96 -9.63
C THR A 21 16.74 9.89 -8.64
N ALA A 22 17.42 8.87 -9.16
CA ALA A 22 17.90 7.76 -8.35
C ALA A 22 18.87 8.23 -7.24
N PRO A 23 18.60 7.90 -5.97
CA PRO A 23 19.46 8.26 -4.86
C PRO A 23 20.71 7.38 -4.84
N SER A 24 21.85 7.97 -4.45
CA SER A 24 23.08 7.23 -4.18
C SER A 24 23.09 6.58 -2.80
N GLY A 25 24.00 5.63 -2.58
CA GLY A 25 24.26 5.01 -1.26
C GLY A 25 23.42 3.77 -1.02
N ASN A 26 23.22 3.44 0.26
CA ASN A 26 22.62 2.15 0.64
C ASN A 26 21.10 2.20 0.61
N TYR A 27 20.48 1.17 0.04
CA TYR A 27 19.03 0.98 -0.03
C TYR A 27 18.58 0.01 1.07
N TYR A 28 17.31 0.05 1.45
CA TYR A 28 16.75 -0.96 2.36
C TYR A 28 16.38 -2.22 1.58
N ARG A 29 16.80 -3.39 2.05
CA ARG A 29 16.35 -4.68 1.49
C ARG A 29 14.97 -5.02 2.04
N MET A 30 13.96 -4.96 1.18
CA MET A 30 12.57 -5.14 1.59
C MET A 30 12.17 -6.62 1.53
N PRO A 31 11.53 -7.18 2.57
CA PRO A 31 10.85 -8.46 2.46
C PRO A 31 9.59 -8.31 1.60
N PHE A 32 9.36 -9.26 0.68
CA PHE A 32 8.20 -9.25 -0.21
C PHE A 32 7.75 -10.67 -0.53
N ILE A 33 6.47 -10.80 -0.87
CA ILE A 33 5.81 -12.05 -1.30
C ILE A 33 5.68 -12.06 -2.82
N GLY A 34 5.42 -10.89 -3.42
CA GLY A 34 5.33 -10.70 -4.86
C GLY A 34 5.53 -9.23 -5.23
N CYS A 35 5.99 -8.98 -6.44
CA CYS A 35 6.12 -7.63 -6.99
C CYS A 35 5.91 -7.69 -8.50
N SER A 36 4.99 -6.87 -9.02
CA SER A 36 4.68 -6.74 -10.45
C SER A 36 5.06 -5.38 -11.02
N LEU A 37 5.65 -4.49 -10.20
CA LEU A 37 6.12 -3.18 -10.64
C LEU A 37 7.13 -3.32 -11.78
N GLY A 38 6.87 -2.62 -12.88
CA GLY A 38 7.84 -2.52 -13.96
C GLY A 38 7.34 -1.67 -15.11
N LEU A 39 8.24 -1.44 -16.07
CA LEU A 39 7.94 -0.66 -17.26
C LEU A 39 7.20 -1.49 -18.31
N ASN A 40 6.08 -0.96 -18.77
CA ASN A 40 5.35 -1.42 -19.93
C ASN A 40 5.39 -0.35 -21.03
N GLN A 41 5.50 -0.81 -22.28
CA GLN A 41 5.44 0.05 -23.46
C GLN A 41 4.73 -0.71 -24.58
N GLY A 42 3.53 -0.25 -24.93
CA GLY A 42 2.71 -0.84 -25.98
C GLY A 42 3.31 -0.67 -27.38
N LEU A 43 2.76 -1.44 -28.31
CA LEU A 43 2.99 -1.29 -29.75
C LEU A 43 1.68 -0.86 -30.41
N ILE A 44 1.74 0.15 -31.27
CA ILE A 44 0.62 0.67 -32.05
C ILE A 44 0.82 0.29 -33.52
N ASP A 45 -0.23 -0.22 -34.14
CA ASP A 45 -0.23 -0.56 -35.56
C ASP A 45 -0.07 0.68 -36.45
N ASP A 46 0.68 0.55 -37.53
CA ASP A 46 0.83 1.61 -38.53
C ASP A 46 -0.50 1.77 -39.32
N PRO A 47 -1.15 2.95 -39.26
CA PRO A 47 -2.44 3.19 -39.93
C PRO A 47 -2.33 3.37 -41.46
N VAL A 48 -1.13 3.34 -42.06
CA VAL A 48 -0.93 3.63 -43.48
C VAL A 48 -1.52 2.53 -44.37
N ILE A 49 -2.63 2.86 -45.03
CA ILE A 49 -3.31 2.03 -46.04
C ILE A 49 -2.67 2.17 -47.44
N GLY A 50 -2.97 1.22 -48.33
CA GLY A 50 -2.64 1.30 -49.76
C GLY A 50 -1.27 0.77 -50.17
N ARG A 51 -0.60 -0.05 -49.34
CA ARG A 51 0.70 -0.69 -49.69
C ARG A 51 0.76 -2.20 -49.53
N GLY A 52 -0.38 -2.86 -49.67
CA GLY A 52 -0.49 -4.32 -49.56
C GLY A 52 -1.51 -4.72 -48.51
N ARG A 53 -1.64 -6.04 -48.32
CA ARG A 53 -2.55 -6.66 -47.36
C ARG A 53 -1.87 -7.03 -46.04
N ASP A 54 -0.54 -7.02 -46.01
CA ASP A 54 0.23 -7.37 -44.83
C ASP A 54 0.33 -6.17 -43.86
N PRO A 55 0.26 -6.41 -42.54
CA PRO A 55 0.45 -5.37 -41.54
C PRO A 55 1.88 -4.86 -41.59
N ARG A 56 2.03 -3.58 -41.29
CA ARG A 56 3.33 -2.91 -41.30
C ARG A 56 3.96 -2.94 -39.91
N THR A 57 5.24 -2.56 -39.85
CA THR A 57 5.98 -2.49 -38.59
C THR A 57 5.27 -1.55 -37.62
N PRO A 58 4.87 -2.02 -36.43
CA PRO A 58 4.24 -1.18 -35.43
C PRO A 58 5.26 -0.20 -34.83
N PHE A 59 4.76 0.92 -34.29
CA PHE A 59 5.56 1.89 -33.56
C PHE A 59 5.31 1.78 -32.05
N ARG A 60 6.26 2.28 -31.25
CA ARG A 60 6.18 2.22 -29.78
C ARG A 60 5.27 3.32 -29.23
N ASP A 61 4.48 2.97 -28.24
CA ASP A 61 3.63 3.90 -27.49
C ASP A 61 4.42 4.60 -26.36
N VAL A 62 3.74 5.38 -25.53
CA VAL A 62 4.26 5.92 -24.27
C VAL A 62 4.63 4.81 -23.27
N LYS A 63 5.48 5.16 -22.32
CA LYS A 63 5.92 4.24 -21.26
C LYS A 63 5.08 4.46 -20.01
N THR A 64 4.67 3.37 -19.39
CA THR A 64 3.96 3.38 -18.10
C THR A 64 4.70 2.47 -17.14
N VAL A 65 4.96 2.95 -15.92
CA VAL A 65 5.57 2.15 -14.85
C VAL A 65 4.54 2.00 -13.75
N GLU A 66 3.96 0.82 -13.62
CA GLU A 66 2.91 0.54 -12.64
C GLU A 66 3.03 -0.90 -12.15
N GLY A 67 2.42 -1.18 -11.00
CA GLY A 67 2.25 -2.52 -10.49
C GLY A 67 2.08 -2.53 -8.98
N ASP A 68 2.05 -3.73 -8.41
CA ASP A 68 1.80 -3.93 -6.99
C ASP A 68 3.01 -4.58 -6.31
N ALA A 69 3.18 -4.28 -5.02
CA ALA A 69 4.08 -4.99 -4.12
C ALA A 69 3.26 -5.64 -3.01
N THR A 70 3.22 -6.97 -2.97
CA THR A 70 2.64 -7.73 -1.86
C THR A 70 3.71 -7.94 -0.81
N VAL A 71 3.52 -7.37 0.38
CA VAL A 71 4.52 -7.32 1.45
C VAL A 71 3.94 -7.86 2.76
N PRO A 72 4.75 -8.52 3.60
CA PRO A 72 4.30 -8.94 4.92
C PRO A 72 4.06 -7.72 5.82
N VAL A 73 3.05 -7.80 6.68
CA VAL A 73 2.88 -6.83 7.77
C VAL A 73 3.97 -7.08 8.81
N ASP A 74 4.78 -6.05 9.05
CA ASP A 74 5.96 -6.07 9.90
C ASP A 74 6.06 -4.74 10.66
N MET A 75 6.56 -4.79 11.89
CA MET A 75 6.59 -3.62 12.78
C MET A 75 7.67 -2.59 12.45
N ARG A 76 8.55 -2.86 11.48
CA ARG A 76 9.61 -1.94 11.03
C ARG A 76 9.49 -1.61 9.55
N TYR A 77 9.49 -2.63 8.68
CA TYR A 77 9.47 -2.49 7.24
C TYR A 77 8.18 -1.85 6.71
N LEU A 78 7.04 -2.11 7.36
CA LEU A 78 5.77 -1.50 6.94
C LEU A 78 5.82 0.03 7.05
N GLY A 79 6.57 0.58 8.02
CA GLY A 79 6.75 2.03 8.16
C GLY A 79 7.35 2.70 6.92
N LEU A 80 8.21 2.00 6.15
CA LEU A 80 8.76 2.51 4.89
C LEU A 80 7.66 2.63 3.81
N TRP A 81 6.74 1.65 3.73
CA TRP A 81 5.60 1.69 2.82
C TRP A 81 4.54 2.72 3.25
N LEU A 82 4.27 2.83 4.55
CA LEU A 82 3.39 3.87 5.09
C LEU A 82 3.93 5.26 4.75
N THR A 83 5.25 5.43 4.80
CA THR A 83 5.89 6.70 4.40
C THR A 83 5.70 6.98 2.90
N ALA A 84 5.75 5.95 2.05
CA ALA A 84 5.46 6.11 0.62
C ALA A 84 4.00 6.50 0.32
N LEU A 85 3.05 6.09 1.17
CA LEU A 85 1.62 6.36 1.00
C LEU A 85 1.15 7.67 1.65
N PHE A 86 1.72 8.05 2.79
CA PHE A 86 1.21 9.14 3.62
C PHE A 86 2.23 10.27 3.86
N GLY A 87 3.48 10.10 3.41
CA GLY A 87 4.57 11.04 3.72
C GLY A 87 5.26 10.74 5.04
N ALA A 88 6.07 11.68 5.53
CA ALA A 88 6.85 11.47 6.75
C ALA A 88 5.94 11.37 7.99
N PRO A 89 6.19 10.41 8.91
CA PRO A 89 5.43 10.34 10.16
C PRO A 89 5.83 11.45 11.13
N VAL A 90 4.92 11.77 12.05
CA VAL A 90 5.28 12.44 13.30
C VAL A 90 5.79 11.37 14.26
N SER A 91 7.08 11.45 14.59
CA SER A 91 7.75 10.50 15.49
C SER A 91 7.93 11.11 16.88
N THR A 92 7.56 10.36 17.93
CA THR A 92 7.72 10.78 19.32
C THR A 92 8.39 9.69 20.14
N ASP A 93 9.31 10.07 21.03
CA ASP A 93 9.97 9.17 21.96
C ASP A 93 9.04 8.82 23.13
N GLN A 94 8.87 7.52 23.39
CA GLN A 94 8.08 6.95 24.48
C GLN A 94 8.99 6.29 25.54
N THR A 95 10.24 6.74 25.66
CA THR A 95 11.31 6.27 26.58
C THR A 95 11.85 4.86 26.30
N THR A 96 10.99 3.92 25.95
CA THR A 96 11.33 2.50 25.71
C THR A 96 11.15 2.05 24.26
N HIS A 97 10.44 2.86 23.50
CA HIS A 97 10.06 2.66 22.11
C HIS A 97 9.71 4.01 21.52
N HIS A 98 9.40 4.06 20.23
CA HIS A 98 8.94 5.25 19.55
C HIS A 98 7.53 5.04 19.00
N GLN A 99 6.79 6.14 18.91
CA GLN A 99 5.50 6.20 18.27
C GLN A 99 5.61 7.02 17.00
N HIS A 100 5.24 6.41 15.88
CA HIS A 100 5.18 7.05 14.56
C HIS A 100 3.72 7.15 14.12
N VAL A 101 3.27 8.35 13.78
CA VAL A 101 1.90 8.61 13.33
C VAL A 101 1.91 9.19 11.92
N TRP A 102 1.27 8.47 10.99
CA TRP A 102 0.93 8.95 9.65
C TRP A 102 -0.54 9.36 9.59
N LYS A 103 -0.85 10.37 8.78
CA LYS A 103 -2.22 10.86 8.56
C LYS A 103 -2.50 10.92 7.05
N SER A 104 -3.73 10.64 6.65
CA SER A 104 -4.19 10.87 5.27
C SER A 104 -4.27 12.35 4.93
N GLY A 105 -4.25 12.68 3.63
CA GLY A 105 -4.53 14.03 3.13
C GLY A 105 -3.28 14.89 2.90
N ALA A 106 -2.10 14.28 2.78
CA ALA A 106 -0.90 15.01 2.38
C ALA A 106 -1.03 15.52 0.94
N ASN A 107 -0.73 16.80 0.72
CA ASN A 107 -0.80 17.43 -0.61
C ASN A 107 0.29 16.95 -1.58
N THR A 108 1.38 16.39 -1.04
CA THR A 108 2.52 15.89 -1.81
C THR A 108 2.99 14.59 -1.22
N LEU A 109 3.25 13.60 -2.08
CA LEU A 109 3.78 12.31 -1.67
C LEU A 109 5.29 12.22 -1.98
N PRO A 110 6.06 11.53 -1.14
CA PRO A 110 7.46 11.24 -1.46
C PRO A 110 7.55 10.25 -2.63
N SER A 111 8.62 10.39 -3.40
CA SER A 111 9.00 9.43 -4.43
C SER A 111 10.11 8.51 -3.95
N TYR A 112 10.13 7.30 -4.50
CA TYR A 112 11.08 6.25 -4.18
C TYR A 112 11.71 5.70 -5.46
N SER A 113 12.96 5.29 -5.31
CA SER A 113 13.64 4.39 -6.23
C SER A 113 13.53 2.97 -5.71
N ILE A 114 13.01 2.08 -6.53
CA ILE A 114 12.78 0.66 -6.20
C ILE A 114 13.53 -0.21 -7.21
N GLU A 115 14.50 -0.99 -6.73
CA GLU A 115 15.22 -1.96 -7.55
C GLU A 115 14.64 -3.36 -7.39
N ILE A 116 14.33 -3.99 -8.51
CA ILE A 116 14.03 -5.43 -8.60
C ILE A 116 15.23 -6.12 -9.22
N GLY A 117 15.96 -6.89 -8.40
CA GLY A 117 17.19 -7.55 -8.80
C GLY A 117 17.05 -9.06 -8.97
N HIS A 118 17.69 -9.60 -10.00
CA HIS A 118 17.89 -11.04 -10.19
C HIS A 118 19.38 -11.39 -10.11
N PRO A 119 19.97 -11.63 -8.94
CA PRO A 119 21.42 -11.84 -8.80
C PRO A 119 21.97 -13.01 -9.64
N ASN A 120 21.16 -14.06 -9.84
CA ASN A 120 21.53 -15.23 -10.65
C ASN A 120 21.63 -14.94 -12.16
N ILE A 121 21.02 -13.85 -12.64
CA ILE A 121 21.12 -13.34 -14.01
C ILE A 121 21.28 -11.82 -13.87
N PRO A 122 22.50 -11.26 -13.92
CA PRO A 122 22.80 -9.89 -13.49
C PRO A 122 21.98 -8.83 -14.25
N ALA A 123 20.75 -8.65 -13.78
CA ALA A 123 19.70 -7.85 -14.36
C ALA A 123 18.96 -7.24 -13.17
N TYR A 124 19.09 -5.93 -13.07
CA TYR A 124 18.59 -5.12 -11.97
C TYR A 124 17.76 -3.99 -12.57
N PHE A 125 16.45 -4.03 -12.34
CA PHE A 125 15.49 -3.08 -12.88
C PHE A 125 15.24 -2.01 -11.82
N LEU A 126 15.79 -0.82 -12.02
CA LEU A 126 15.63 0.32 -11.13
C LEU A 126 14.48 1.18 -11.62
N ASN A 127 13.35 1.09 -10.92
CA ASN A 127 12.20 1.95 -11.08
C ASN A 127 12.43 3.25 -10.30
N LYS A 128 12.19 4.40 -10.91
CA LYS A 128 12.41 5.75 -10.32
C LYS A 128 11.11 6.54 -10.31
N GLY A 129 11.03 7.54 -9.44
CA GLY A 129 9.85 8.39 -9.31
C GLY A 129 8.61 7.62 -8.84
N VAL A 130 8.81 6.55 -8.06
CA VAL A 130 7.72 5.67 -7.62
C VAL A 130 6.98 6.28 -6.43
N CYS A 131 5.67 6.46 -6.55
CA CYS A 131 4.78 6.93 -5.50
C CYS A 131 3.84 5.81 -5.03
N GLY A 132 3.50 5.80 -3.74
CA GLY A 132 2.53 4.88 -3.16
C GLY A 132 1.09 5.31 -3.45
N GLY A 133 0.36 4.51 -4.21
CA GLY A 133 -1.00 4.81 -4.63
C GLY A 133 -2.08 4.20 -3.76
N THR A 134 -1.98 2.90 -3.48
CA THR A 134 -3.01 2.18 -2.73
C THR A 134 -2.39 1.30 -1.64
N MET A 135 -3.19 1.00 -0.62
CA MET A 135 -2.87 -0.01 0.39
C MET A 135 -4.11 -0.83 0.71
N ALA A 136 -4.03 -2.13 0.46
CA ALA A 136 -5.05 -3.09 0.85
C ALA A 136 -4.53 -3.99 1.97
N LEU A 137 -5.35 -4.16 3.02
CA LEU A 137 -5.12 -5.05 4.15
C LEU A 137 -6.35 -5.92 4.37
N ASN A 138 -6.14 -7.21 4.62
CA ASN A 138 -7.19 -8.14 5.04
C ASN A 138 -6.95 -8.58 6.50
N PHE A 139 -8.05 -8.74 7.23
CA PHE A 139 -8.10 -9.24 8.58
C PHE A 139 -8.92 -10.53 8.58
N GLU A 140 -8.27 -11.62 8.96
CA GLU A 140 -8.86 -12.95 8.96
C GLU A 140 -8.53 -13.66 10.29
N ARG A 141 -9.22 -14.76 10.57
CA ARG A 141 -8.97 -15.51 11.81
C ARG A 141 -7.59 -16.20 11.83
N SER A 142 -7.02 -16.49 10.68
CA SER A 142 -5.74 -17.20 10.56
C SER A 142 -4.99 -16.76 9.31
N GLY A 143 -3.69 -17.09 9.25
CA GLY A 143 -2.84 -16.75 8.12
C GLY A 143 -1.76 -15.72 8.43
N ALA A 144 -0.97 -15.41 7.41
CA ALA A 144 0.04 -14.37 7.45
C ALA A 144 -0.61 -13.02 7.21
N ALA A 145 -0.31 -12.02 8.05
CA ALA A 145 -0.74 -10.66 7.75
C ALA A 145 0.10 -10.11 6.59
N GLN A 146 -0.57 -9.60 5.56
CA GLN A 146 0.07 -9.05 4.36
C GLN A 146 -0.66 -7.78 3.90
N ALA A 147 0.09 -6.86 3.30
CA ALA A 147 -0.43 -5.68 2.65
C ALA A 147 -0.12 -5.75 1.15
N VAL A 148 -1.04 -5.25 0.33
CA VAL A 148 -0.80 -5.03 -1.10
C VAL A 148 -0.66 -3.53 -1.30
N ILE A 149 0.50 -3.10 -1.80
CA ILE A 149 0.82 -1.70 -2.05
C ILE A 149 0.79 -1.47 -3.56
N GLY A 150 -0.13 -0.64 -4.04
CA GLY A 150 -0.15 -0.21 -5.44
C GLY A 150 0.85 0.91 -5.67
N LEU A 151 1.62 0.80 -6.74
CA LEU A 151 2.76 1.66 -7.04
C LEU A 151 2.68 2.19 -8.48
N THR A 152 2.94 3.48 -8.64
CA THR A 152 3.06 4.13 -9.94
C THR A 152 4.39 4.88 -9.99
N GLY A 153 5.16 4.72 -11.06
CA GLY A 153 6.49 5.28 -11.24
C GLY A 153 6.66 6.05 -12.54
N GLN A 154 7.80 6.71 -12.69
CA GLN A 154 8.10 7.49 -13.88
C GLN A 154 8.84 6.70 -14.95
N ASP A 155 9.90 5.98 -14.57
CA ASP A 155 10.85 5.38 -15.50
C ASP A 155 11.48 4.12 -14.89
N GLU A 156 11.96 3.23 -15.74
CA GLU A 156 12.70 2.03 -15.36
C GLU A 156 14.01 1.95 -16.14
N ALA A 157 15.11 1.75 -15.43
CA ALA A 157 16.42 1.51 -16.02
C ALA A 157 16.92 0.11 -15.68
N LYS A 158 17.24 -0.68 -16.71
CA LYS A 158 17.90 -1.98 -16.55
C LYS A 158 19.42 -1.80 -16.42
N ASN A 159 19.98 -2.37 -15.35
CA ASN A 159 21.40 -2.36 -15.05
C ASN A 159 21.97 -3.79 -15.00
N SER A 160 23.28 -3.91 -15.24
CA SER A 160 24.04 -5.17 -15.08
C SER A 160 24.58 -5.37 -13.67
N SER A 161 24.48 -4.36 -12.80
CA SER A 161 24.82 -4.43 -11.38
C SER A 161 23.78 -3.69 -10.55
N SER A 162 23.62 -4.12 -9.30
CA SER A 162 22.75 -3.43 -8.34
C SER A 162 23.22 -1.99 -8.12
N GLN A 163 22.27 -1.08 -8.08
CA GLN A 163 22.43 0.35 -7.76
C GLN A 163 22.23 0.60 -6.26
N GLY A 164 21.84 -0.43 -5.49
CA GLY A 164 21.47 -0.33 -4.08
C GLY A 164 22.60 -0.21 -3.06
N GLY A 165 23.85 0.01 -3.52
CA GLY A 165 25.03 0.11 -2.66
C GLY A 165 25.28 -1.18 -1.85
N THR A 166 25.50 -1.04 -0.55
CA THR A 166 25.46 -2.15 0.40
C THR A 166 24.10 -2.13 1.10
N PRO A 167 23.14 -2.99 0.70
CA PRO A 167 21.78 -2.90 1.24
C PRO A 167 21.74 -3.05 2.76
N VAL A 168 20.87 -2.29 3.39
CA VAL A 168 20.61 -2.32 4.84
C VAL A 168 19.41 -3.22 5.12
N ASP A 169 19.57 -4.11 6.08
CA ASP A 169 18.50 -4.95 6.59
C ASP A 169 18.01 -4.40 7.94
N LEU A 170 16.69 -4.31 8.13
CA LEU A 170 16.04 -4.15 9.43
C LEU A 170 15.68 -5.53 10.00
N THR A 171 15.57 -5.63 11.33
CA THR A 171 15.10 -6.88 11.95
C THR A 171 13.65 -7.15 11.56
N TYR A 172 13.42 -8.28 10.89
CA TYR A 172 12.10 -8.73 10.50
C TYR A 172 11.36 -9.39 11.67
N THR A 173 10.17 -8.90 11.96
CA THR A 173 9.22 -9.38 12.96
C THR A 173 7.86 -9.64 12.31
N ARG A 174 7.58 -10.92 12.06
CA ARG A 174 6.36 -11.34 11.40
C ARG A 174 5.12 -11.15 12.29
N VAL A 175 4.06 -10.62 11.70
CA VAL A 175 2.72 -10.55 12.30
C VAL A 175 1.83 -11.67 11.77
N SER A 176 1.07 -12.31 12.66
CA SER A 176 0.01 -13.24 12.29
C SER A 176 -1.35 -12.55 12.35
N GLN A 177 -2.26 -12.99 11.48
CA GLN A 177 -3.65 -12.53 11.46
C GLN A 177 -4.35 -12.69 12.84
N PHE A 178 -3.97 -13.68 13.64
CA PHE A 178 -4.54 -13.88 14.99
C PHE A 178 -4.29 -12.68 15.94
N GLN A 179 -3.22 -11.92 15.70
CA GLN A 179 -2.88 -10.73 16.49
C GLN A 179 -3.71 -9.50 16.08
N GLY A 180 -4.61 -9.67 15.11
CA GLY A 180 -5.57 -8.70 14.64
C GLY A 180 -6.65 -8.43 15.67
N SER A 181 -7.06 -7.17 15.78
CA SER A 181 -8.24 -6.77 16.53
C SER A 181 -8.97 -5.65 15.80
N ILE A 182 -10.28 -5.62 15.96
CA ILE A 182 -11.14 -4.61 15.36
C ILE A 182 -11.96 -4.00 16.48
N LYS A 183 -12.00 -2.67 16.56
CA LYS A 183 -12.84 -1.94 17.49
C LYS A 183 -13.74 -0.99 16.74
N ARG A 184 -14.88 -0.75 17.34
CA ARG A 184 -15.85 0.24 16.89
C ARG A 184 -16.08 1.22 18.03
N ASN A 185 -15.92 2.51 17.79
CA ASN A 185 -16.06 3.57 18.80
C ASN A 185 -15.25 3.27 20.08
N GLY A 186 -14.00 2.80 19.88
CA GLY A 186 -13.09 2.42 20.98
C GLY A 186 -13.42 1.11 21.72
N THR A 187 -14.54 0.46 21.40
CA THR A 187 -14.98 -0.79 22.04
C THR A 187 -14.71 -1.99 21.13
N ALA A 188 -14.27 -3.12 21.70
CA ALA A 188 -14.00 -4.33 20.93
C ALA A 188 -15.21 -4.75 20.11
N PHE A 189 -15.01 -4.91 18.81
CA PHE A 189 -16.06 -5.29 17.89
C PHE A 189 -16.21 -6.81 17.94
N SER A 190 -17.11 -7.29 18.79
CA SER A 190 -17.37 -8.72 18.97
C SER A 190 -17.90 -9.35 17.67
N ASN A 191 -17.57 -10.63 17.45
CA ASN A 191 -18.11 -11.47 16.38
C ASN A 191 -17.79 -11.06 14.93
N VAL A 192 -16.73 -10.28 14.71
CA VAL A 192 -16.16 -10.08 13.36
C VAL A 192 -15.46 -11.36 12.89
N VAL A 193 -15.88 -11.85 11.72
CA VAL A 193 -15.34 -13.05 11.05
C VAL A 193 -14.16 -12.66 10.16
N SER A 194 -14.31 -11.57 9.41
CA SER A 194 -13.28 -11.01 8.55
C SER A 194 -13.51 -9.52 8.35
N ALA A 195 -12.46 -8.80 7.99
CA ALA A 195 -12.56 -7.43 7.51
C ALA A 195 -11.53 -7.14 6.44
N ALA A 196 -11.80 -6.15 5.61
CA ALA A 196 -10.86 -5.62 4.65
C ALA A 196 -10.83 -4.11 4.75
N LEU A 197 -9.66 -3.54 4.47
CA LEU A 197 -9.41 -2.11 4.40
C LEU A 197 -8.65 -1.81 3.11
N ASN A 198 -9.10 -0.81 2.37
CA ASN A 198 -8.45 -0.31 1.18
C ASN A 198 -8.33 1.22 1.24
N PHE A 199 -7.10 1.71 1.22
CA PHE A 199 -6.78 3.13 1.08
C PHE A 199 -6.31 3.41 -0.35
N SER A 200 -6.72 4.54 -0.92
CA SER A 200 -6.27 5.04 -2.21
C SER A 200 -5.95 6.54 -2.15
N ASN A 201 -4.79 6.93 -2.66
CA ASN A 201 -4.43 8.32 -2.96
C ASN A 201 -4.97 8.79 -4.33
N ASN A 202 -5.56 7.88 -5.11
CA ASN A 202 -6.08 8.15 -6.46
C ASN A 202 -5.07 8.94 -7.30
N LEU A 203 -3.87 8.37 -7.47
CA LEU A 203 -2.77 9.02 -8.18
C LEU A 203 -3.17 9.35 -9.62
N ASP A 204 -2.87 10.57 -10.04
CA ASP A 204 -3.04 11.06 -11.42
C ASP A 204 -1.65 11.25 -12.07
N PRO A 205 -1.23 10.33 -12.95
CA PRO A 205 0.01 10.48 -13.71
C PRO A 205 -0.08 11.67 -14.67
N VAL A 206 0.84 12.61 -14.55
CA VAL A 206 0.84 13.83 -15.35
C VAL A 206 1.37 13.51 -16.76
N ASN A 207 0.46 13.26 -17.68
CA ASN A 207 0.75 12.90 -19.07
C ASN A 207 1.14 14.13 -19.89
N VAL A 208 2.44 14.45 -19.92
CA VAL A 208 3.01 15.54 -20.73
C VAL A 208 3.70 15.01 -21.99
N ILE A 209 3.75 15.84 -23.02
CA ILE A 209 4.50 15.53 -24.24
C ILE A 209 5.99 15.68 -23.95
N ARG A 210 6.70 14.56 -23.89
CA ARG A 210 8.16 14.49 -23.74
C ARG A 210 8.75 13.57 -24.81
N SER A 211 9.96 13.87 -25.25
CA SER A 211 10.67 13.05 -26.23
C SER A 211 11.08 11.67 -25.73
N ASP A 212 11.07 11.46 -24.40
CA ASP A 212 11.39 10.19 -23.76
C ASP A 212 10.15 9.29 -23.53
N GLY A 213 8.94 9.81 -23.79
CA GLY A 213 7.68 9.09 -23.61
C GLY A 213 7.30 8.80 -22.16
N LEU A 214 7.90 9.53 -21.21
CA LEU A 214 7.66 9.38 -19.76
C LEU A 214 6.57 10.35 -19.28
N ILE A 215 5.97 10.03 -18.14
CA ILE A 215 5.12 10.99 -17.41
C ILE A 215 5.97 12.12 -16.80
N GLY A 216 5.37 13.30 -16.63
CA GLY A 216 6.05 14.48 -16.08
C GLY A 216 6.12 14.51 -14.56
N GLY A 217 5.24 13.75 -13.91
CA GLY A 217 5.01 13.75 -12.47
C GLY A 217 3.86 12.82 -12.11
N ILE A 218 3.60 12.67 -10.82
CA ILE A 218 2.46 11.96 -10.28
C ILE A 218 1.87 12.84 -9.18
N ASP A 219 0.60 13.23 -9.35
CA ASP A 219 -0.10 14.07 -8.40
C ASP A 219 -1.16 13.25 -7.65
N PRO A 220 -1.15 13.22 -6.30
CA PRO A 220 -2.25 12.60 -5.56
C PRO A 220 -3.52 13.44 -5.71
N THR A 221 -4.67 12.77 -5.82
CA THR A 221 -5.97 13.44 -5.89
C THR A 221 -6.77 13.19 -4.60
N LEU A 222 -8.10 13.24 -4.67
CA LEU A 222 -8.94 13.03 -3.50
C LEU A 222 -8.74 11.60 -2.97
N SER A 223 -8.16 11.48 -1.78
CA SER A 223 -7.95 10.17 -1.15
C SER A 223 -9.28 9.53 -0.73
N GLU A 224 -9.35 8.20 -0.82
CA GLU A 224 -10.50 7.41 -0.38
C GLU A 224 -10.05 6.31 0.59
N LEU A 225 -10.85 6.04 1.61
CA LEU A 225 -10.70 4.89 2.49
C LEU A 225 -12.02 4.13 2.56
N THR A 226 -11.97 2.88 2.11
CA THR A 226 -13.11 1.97 2.07
C THR A 226 -12.74 0.64 2.70
N GLY A 227 -13.74 -0.19 2.93
CA GLY A 227 -13.52 -1.56 3.32
C GLY A 227 -14.81 -2.31 3.55
N SER A 228 -14.68 -3.48 4.14
CA SER A 228 -15.82 -4.30 4.54
C SER A 228 -15.57 -4.94 5.89
N VAL A 229 -16.64 -5.20 6.65
CA VAL A 229 -16.62 -5.99 7.88
C VAL A 229 -17.69 -7.06 7.76
N THR A 230 -17.31 -8.32 7.87
CA THR A 230 -18.24 -9.44 7.96
C THR A 230 -18.37 -9.83 9.42
N ALA A 231 -19.58 -9.72 9.96
CA ALA A 231 -19.87 -10.08 11.36
C ALA A 231 -20.98 -11.13 11.41
N ARG A 232 -20.90 -12.01 12.41
CA ARG A 232 -22.03 -12.87 12.78
C ARG A 232 -23.10 -12.05 13.47
N PHE A 233 -24.35 -12.31 13.12
CA PHE A 233 -25.48 -11.64 13.72
C PHE A 233 -25.61 -12.01 15.19
N ASP A 234 -25.15 -11.12 16.05
CA ASP A 234 -25.27 -11.20 17.50
C ASP A 234 -26.08 -10.03 18.07
N SER A 235 -26.27 -8.97 17.30
CA SER A 235 -26.82 -7.68 17.69
C SER A 235 -27.37 -6.91 16.49
N THR A 236 -28.39 -6.08 16.72
CA THR A 236 -28.92 -5.15 15.71
C THR A 236 -28.11 -3.87 15.59
N GLN A 237 -27.12 -3.64 16.46
CA GLN A 237 -26.43 -2.35 16.55
C GLN A 237 -25.94 -1.85 15.17
N LEU A 238 -25.15 -2.63 14.42
CA LEU A 238 -24.66 -2.20 13.10
C LEU A 238 -25.78 -1.85 12.12
N TYR A 239 -26.88 -2.57 12.20
CA TYR A 239 -28.06 -2.28 11.41
C TYR A 239 -28.69 -0.95 11.85
N ASP A 240 -28.84 -0.73 13.16
CA ASP A 240 -29.36 0.50 13.73
C ASP A 240 -28.47 1.70 13.40
N ASP A 241 -27.14 1.55 13.43
CA ASP A 241 -26.20 2.60 13.05
C ASP A 241 -26.25 2.94 11.55
N ALA A 242 -26.37 1.91 10.71
CA ALA A 242 -26.55 2.11 9.27
C ALA A 242 -27.89 2.79 8.95
N VAL A 243 -28.97 2.45 9.68
CA VAL A 243 -30.29 3.07 9.50
C VAL A 243 -30.31 4.53 9.98
N ASN A 244 -29.61 4.83 11.08
CA ASN A 244 -29.57 6.17 11.66
C ASN A 244 -28.49 7.07 11.07
N ASP A 245 -27.71 6.60 10.09
CA ASP A 245 -26.55 7.30 9.52
C ASP A 245 -25.55 7.74 10.62
N THR A 246 -25.38 6.90 11.64
CA THR A 246 -24.54 7.20 12.79
C THR A 246 -23.08 7.28 12.38
N GLU A 247 -22.39 8.31 12.87
CA GLU A 247 -20.95 8.41 12.73
C GLU A 247 -20.19 7.43 13.59
N LEU A 248 -19.30 6.66 12.96
CA LEU A 248 -18.52 5.63 13.61
C LEU A 248 -17.02 5.88 13.44
N SER A 249 -16.23 5.43 14.41
CA SER A 249 -14.80 5.17 14.22
C SER A 249 -14.53 3.67 14.18
N LEU A 250 -13.69 3.24 13.24
CA LEU A 250 -13.22 1.87 13.14
C LEU A 250 -11.71 1.83 13.37
N GLU A 251 -11.29 1.04 14.35
CA GLU A 251 -9.87 0.81 14.65
C GLU A 251 -9.52 -0.62 14.24
N PHE A 252 -8.51 -0.75 13.38
CA PHE A 252 -7.90 -2.03 13.02
C PHE A 252 -6.49 -2.07 13.60
N ALA A 253 -6.14 -3.13 14.32
CA ALA A 253 -4.83 -3.19 14.95
C ALA A 253 -4.20 -4.57 14.87
N TYR A 254 -2.88 -4.61 14.74
CA TYR A 254 -2.06 -5.79 14.99
C TYR A 254 -1.17 -5.54 16.21
N THR A 255 -1.28 -6.36 17.24
CA THR A 255 -0.54 -6.19 18.49
C THR A 255 0.39 -7.37 18.77
N ILE A 256 1.70 -7.12 18.82
CA ILE A 256 2.69 -8.12 19.27
C ILE A 256 2.95 -7.95 20.77
N SER A 257 3.10 -6.70 21.21
CA SER A 257 3.30 -6.34 22.62
C SER A 257 2.78 -4.91 22.88
N ALA A 258 2.87 -4.44 24.12
CA ALA A 258 2.50 -3.05 24.46
C ALA A 258 3.35 -1.99 23.71
N THR A 259 4.57 -2.34 23.31
CA THR A 259 5.54 -1.45 22.64
C THR A 259 5.74 -1.77 21.16
N SER A 260 5.06 -2.80 20.65
CA SER A 260 5.14 -3.24 19.25
C SER A 260 3.75 -3.55 18.72
N LYS A 261 3.16 -2.55 18.06
CA LYS A 261 1.81 -2.64 17.49
C LYS A 261 1.63 -1.68 16.32
N LEU A 262 0.73 -2.07 15.42
CA LEU A 262 0.18 -1.23 14.36
C LEU A 262 -1.28 -0.95 14.69
N VAL A 263 -1.72 0.31 14.57
CA VAL A 263 -3.11 0.72 14.73
C VAL A 263 -3.48 1.60 13.54
N ILE A 264 -4.59 1.29 12.88
CA ILE A 264 -5.16 2.03 11.76
C ILE A 264 -6.53 2.49 12.21
N LEU A 265 -6.70 3.80 12.35
CA LEU A 265 -7.93 4.44 12.77
C LEU A 265 -8.59 5.12 11.57
N ALA A 266 -9.77 4.62 11.21
CA ALA A 266 -10.67 5.24 10.25
C ALA A 266 -11.71 6.08 11.00
N ASN A 267 -11.76 7.38 10.68
CA ASN A 267 -12.70 8.33 11.25
C ASN A 267 -13.90 8.57 10.33
N ASN A 268 -14.96 9.14 10.90
CA ASN A 268 -16.17 9.52 10.18
C ASN A 268 -16.67 8.41 9.23
N VAL A 269 -16.76 7.18 9.74
CA VAL A 269 -17.17 6.01 8.97
C VAL A 269 -18.69 5.98 8.85
N ARG A 270 -19.17 5.67 7.64
CA ARG A 270 -20.57 5.39 7.33
C ARG A 270 -20.73 4.00 6.72
N MET A 271 -21.86 3.38 6.99
CA MET A 271 -22.23 2.05 6.50
C MET A 271 -23.58 2.13 5.78
N PRO A 272 -23.76 1.45 4.64
CA PRO A 272 -25.06 1.33 4.00
C PRO A 272 -25.94 0.36 4.78
N ILE A 273 -27.25 0.50 4.60
CA ILE A 273 -28.21 -0.47 5.12
C ILE A 273 -28.07 -1.76 4.29
N VAL A 274 -27.75 -2.86 4.96
CA VAL A 274 -27.58 -4.17 4.33
C VAL A 274 -28.77 -5.08 4.62
N LYS A 275 -29.11 -5.92 3.64
CA LYS A 275 -30.13 -6.95 3.82
C LYS A 275 -29.54 -8.09 4.65
N GLN A 276 -30.24 -8.47 5.72
CA GLN A 276 -29.96 -9.69 6.45
C GLN A 276 -30.62 -10.86 5.72
N SER A 277 -29.83 -11.71 5.09
CA SER A 277 -30.31 -12.92 4.42
C SER A 277 -30.11 -14.14 5.33
N VAL A 278 -31.09 -15.04 5.36
CA VAL A 278 -31.00 -16.31 6.08
C VAL A 278 -30.76 -17.42 5.05
N GLU A 279 -29.55 -17.98 5.02
CA GLU A 279 -29.17 -19.04 4.10
C GLU A 279 -28.92 -20.36 4.85
N GLY A 280 -29.93 -21.21 4.89
CA GLY A 280 -29.81 -22.55 5.47
C GLY A 280 -29.75 -22.56 7.01
N PRO A 281 -29.33 -23.69 7.62
CA PRO A 281 -29.39 -23.90 9.07
C PRO A 281 -28.19 -23.31 9.85
N ALA A 282 -27.25 -22.63 9.18
CA ALA A 282 -26.06 -22.06 9.81
C ALA A 282 -26.33 -20.71 10.49
N GLY A 283 -25.33 -20.18 11.21
CA GLY A 283 -25.41 -18.84 11.79
C GLY A 283 -25.53 -17.77 10.70
N ILE A 284 -26.30 -16.72 10.97
CA ILE A 284 -26.48 -15.60 10.04
C ILE A 284 -25.24 -14.72 10.08
N GLU A 285 -24.67 -14.45 8.91
CA GLU A 285 -23.54 -13.52 8.73
C GLU A 285 -23.99 -12.38 7.82
N ALA A 286 -23.51 -11.17 8.11
CA ALA A 286 -23.77 -10.00 7.31
C ALA A 286 -22.45 -9.27 7.03
N THR A 287 -22.25 -8.90 5.77
CA THR A 287 -21.13 -8.07 5.32
C THR A 287 -21.61 -6.63 5.20
N PHE A 288 -20.94 -5.74 5.92
CA PHE A 288 -21.16 -4.30 5.88
C PHE A 288 -19.98 -3.67 5.17
N ASP A 289 -20.19 -3.22 3.94
CA ASP A 289 -19.24 -2.32 3.28
C ASP A 289 -19.24 -0.99 4.02
N TRP A 290 -18.11 -0.32 4.11
CA TRP A 290 -18.01 0.94 4.81
C TRP A 290 -17.08 1.90 4.07
N ARG A 291 -17.31 3.19 4.31
CA ARG A 291 -16.48 4.27 3.77
C ARG A 291 -16.20 5.26 4.88
N ALA A 292 -14.95 5.69 4.98
CA ALA A 292 -14.57 6.77 5.87
C ALA A 292 -14.66 8.11 5.14
N ALA A 293 -14.77 9.19 5.91
CA ALA A 293 -14.79 10.55 5.41
C ALA A 293 -13.82 11.43 6.21
N TYR A 294 -13.61 12.65 5.75
CA TYR A 294 -12.86 13.65 6.51
C TYR A 294 -13.62 13.99 7.80
N ASP A 295 -12.89 14.00 8.92
CA ASP A 295 -13.39 14.43 10.22
C ASP A 295 -12.91 15.86 10.50
N GLU A 296 -13.83 16.80 10.74
CA GLU A 296 -13.48 18.20 11.00
C GLU A 296 -12.78 18.42 12.35
N SER A 297 -13.03 17.54 13.33
CA SER A 297 -12.45 17.65 14.68
C SER A 297 -11.02 17.12 14.70
N ASP A 298 -10.81 15.93 14.12
CA ASP A 298 -9.51 15.28 14.04
C ASP A 298 -8.64 15.82 12.90
N THR A 299 -9.26 16.42 11.88
CA THR A 299 -8.64 16.98 10.67
C THR A 299 -8.00 15.96 9.72
N TYR A 300 -8.45 14.70 9.78
CA TYR A 300 -8.03 13.62 8.87
C TYR A 300 -9.09 12.52 8.78
N MET A 301 -9.07 11.78 7.68
CA MET A 301 -9.91 10.58 7.47
C MET A 301 -9.28 9.32 8.08
N LEU A 302 -7.95 9.20 7.98
CA LEU A 302 -7.18 8.04 8.43
C LEU A 302 -5.98 8.50 9.25
N ALA A 303 -5.74 7.81 10.36
CA ALA A 303 -4.46 7.84 11.07
C ALA A 303 -3.89 6.43 11.20
N VAL A 304 -2.60 6.27 10.91
CA VAL A 304 -1.86 5.03 11.14
C VAL A 304 -0.82 5.28 12.22
N THR A 305 -0.87 4.52 13.30
CA THR A 305 0.10 4.58 14.40
C THR A 305 0.92 3.29 14.44
N LEU A 306 2.24 3.41 14.38
CA LEU A 306 3.18 2.32 14.54
C LEU A 306 4.01 2.54 15.80
N LEU A 307 4.05 1.55 16.68
CA LEU A 307 4.98 1.49 17.80
C LEU A 307 6.08 0.48 17.49
N ASN A 308 7.33 0.91 17.59
CA ASN A 308 8.51 0.04 17.45
C ASN A 308 9.75 0.64 18.12
N ASP A 309 10.89 -0.02 17.97
CA ASP A 309 12.17 0.37 18.56
C ASP A 309 13.03 1.28 17.66
N LEU A 310 12.50 1.79 16.56
CA LEU A 310 13.22 2.68 15.64
C LEU A 310 12.96 4.15 16.00
N ASP A 311 13.99 4.99 15.94
CA ASP A 311 13.89 6.43 16.29
C ASP A 311 13.11 7.28 15.27
N GLY A 312 12.80 6.70 14.10
CA GLY A 312 12.05 7.33 13.03
C GLY A 312 12.92 7.90 11.92
N THR A 313 14.25 7.93 12.08
CA THR A 313 15.18 8.43 11.03
C THR A 313 15.13 7.58 9.76
N GLN A 314 14.70 6.32 9.87
CA GLN A 314 14.52 5.42 8.74
C GLN A 314 13.25 5.76 7.92
N TYR A 315 12.32 6.53 8.50
CA TYR A 315 11.04 6.92 7.88
C TYR A 315 11.01 8.37 7.39
N THR A 316 12.15 9.07 7.44
CA THR A 316 12.27 10.48 7.01
C THR A 316 12.93 10.64 5.65
#